data_AF-A0A7U2MHV1-F1
#
_entry.id   AF-A0A7U2MHV1-F1
#
_cell.length_a   1.000
_cell.length_b   1.000
_cell.length_c   1.000
_cell.angle_alpha   90.00
_cell.angle_beta   90.00
_cell.angle_gamma   90.00
#
_symmetry.space_group_name_H-M   'P 1'
#
loop_
_entity.id
_entity.type
_entity.pdbx_description
1 polymer ?
#
loop_
_entity_poly.entity_id
_entity_poly.type
_entity_poly.pdbx_seq_one_letter_code
_entity_poly.pdbx_strand_id
1 'polypeptide(L)'
;MTDNTFFENWEGRQVHFPWDGPSTWTLTRLISEKNSQVHARDYYNGTIGGAYATFLCHNFVDSTQRGVMKIFKQVPFEGSENATIQQRGAQASQELDYFITSQLRALNTLTQISPTR
;
A
#
# COMPACT_ATOMS: atom_id res chain seq x y z
N MET A 1 -11.68 13.95 -3.00
CA MET A 1 -10.57 13.15 -2.44
C MET A 1 -10.68 13.35 -0.95
N THR A 2 -10.97 12.28 -0.20
CA THR A 2 -11.10 12.33 1.25
C THR A 2 -9.75 12.64 1.88
N ASP A 3 -9.73 13.57 2.84
CA ASP A 3 -8.54 14.06 3.55
C ASP A 3 -7.93 13.04 4.54
N ASN A 4 -8.43 11.79 4.53
CA ASN A 4 -7.99 10.75 5.46
C ASN A 4 -6.57 10.29 5.15
N THR A 5 -5.76 10.26 6.19
CA THR A 5 -4.40 9.74 6.21
C THR A 5 -4.39 8.33 6.82
N PHE A 6 -3.56 7.47 6.25
CA PHE A 6 -3.51 6.04 6.53
C PHE A 6 -2.10 5.55 6.85
N PHE A 7 -1.08 6.38 6.61
CA PHE A 7 0.32 6.04 6.80
C PHE A 7 1.03 6.97 7.79
N GLU A 8 0.28 7.65 8.65
CA GLU A 8 0.85 8.47 9.72
C GLU A 8 1.74 7.64 10.65
N ASN A 9 2.91 8.18 10.99
CA ASN A 9 3.89 7.53 11.87
C ASN A 9 4.39 6.17 11.34
N TRP A 10 4.54 6.05 10.01
CA TRP A 10 5.17 4.88 9.38
C TRP A 10 6.67 5.05 9.11
N GLU A 11 7.20 6.26 9.21
CA GLU A 11 8.65 6.48 9.18
C GLU A 11 9.34 5.70 10.32
N GLY A 12 10.49 5.10 10.02
CA GLY A 12 11.22 4.18 10.91
C GLY A 12 10.74 2.73 10.88
N ARG A 13 9.60 2.42 10.25
CA ARG A 13 9.12 1.02 10.16
C ARG A 13 10.00 0.18 9.23
N GLN A 14 10.13 -1.09 9.58
CA GLN A 14 10.89 -2.08 8.83
C GLN A 14 9.95 -2.98 8.02
N VAL A 15 10.22 -3.09 6.73
CA VAL A 15 9.54 -4.01 5.81
C VAL A 15 10.47 -5.17 5.52
N HIS A 16 9.99 -6.38 5.79
CA HIS A 16 10.76 -7.61 5.72
C HIS A 16 10.32 -8.39 4.49
N PHE A 17 11.25 -8.69 3.59
CA PHE A 17 11.06 -9.59 2.45
C PHE A 17 11.81 -10.89 2.76
N PRO A 18 11.13 -11.95 3.23
CA PRO A 18 11.81 -13.15 3.71
C PRO A 18 12.19 -14.16 2.62
N TRP A 19 11.77 -13.94 1.37
CA TRP A 19 11.98 -14.87 0.26
C TRP A 19 12.82 -14.24 -0.86
N ASP A 20 13.52 -15.09 -1.62
CA ASP A 20 14.31 -14.74 -2.82
C ASP A 20 15.30 -13.58 -2.63
N GLY A 21 16.32 -13.82 -1.81
CA GLY A 21 17.28 -12.80 -1.40
C GLY A 21 16.75 -11.97 -0.23
N PRO A 22 16.65 -12.56 0.98
CA PRO A 22 16.00 -11.91 2.11
C PRO A 22 16.58 -10.53 2.39
N SER A 23 15.71 -9.54 2.52
CA SER A 23 16.12 -8.17 2.80
C SER A 23 15.13 -7.46 3.70
N THR A 24 15.65 -6.59 4.54
CA THR A 24 14.85 -5.69 5.38
C THR A 24 15.15 -4.27 4.95
N TRP A 25 14.10 -3.47 4.80
CA TRP A 25 14.20 -2.07 4.39
C TRP A 25 13.50 -1.18 5.42
N THR A 26 14.14 -0.08 5.80
CA THR A 26 13.58 0.90 6.73
C THR A 26 12.95 2.05 5.93
N LEU A 27 11.67 2.36 6.20
CA LEU A 27 10.98 3.51 5.61
C LEU A 27 11.50 4.79 6.26
N THR A 28 11.98 5.75 5.47
CA THR A 28 12.59 6.98 6.01
C THR A 28 11.73 8.21 5.86
N ARG A 29 10.99 8.33 4.75
CA ARG A 29 10.19 9.52 4.47
C ARG A 29 8.98 9.20 3.63
N LEU A 30 7.79 9.63 4.05
CA LEU A 30 6.61 9.62 3.21
C LEU A 30 6.71 10.75 2.16
N ILE A 31 6.70 10.41 0.88
CA ILE A 31 6.79 11.40 -0.22
C ILE A 31 5.46 11.63 -0.94
N SER A 32 4.55 10.65 -0.90
CA SER A 32 3.21 10.79 -1.45
C SER A 32 2.28 9.80 -0.78
N GLU A 33 1.09 10.25 -0.47
CA GLU A 33 -0.02 9.42 -0.05
C GLU A 33 -1.26 9.78 -0.86
N LYS A 34 -2.03 8.77 -1.23
CA LYS A 34 -3.35 8.91 -1.82
C LYS A 34 -4.23 7.77 -1.31
N ASN A 35 -5.53 7.97 -1.37
CA ASN A 35 -6.48 6.93 -1.05
C ASN A 35 -7.65 6.95 -2.04
N SER A 36 -8.31 5.81 -2.12
CA SER A 36 -9.61 5.57 -2.75
C SER A 36 -10.51 4.91 -1.73
N GLN A 37 -10.52 5.42 -0.48
CA GLN A 37 -11.46 4.97 0.53
C GLN A 37 -12.87 5.23 0.00
N VAL A 38 -13.72 4.21 0.09
CA VAL A 38 -15.09 4.28 -0.43
C VAL A 38 -16.06 4.63 0.69
N HIS A 39 -17.24 5.13 0.33
CA HIS A 39 -18.34 5.27 1.29
C HIS A 39 -19.08 3.94 1.45
N ALA A 40 -19.89 3.83 2.51
CA ALA A 40 -20.67 2.62 2.81
C ALA A 40 -21.49 2.12 1.60
N ARG A 41 -22.14 3.02 0.86
CA ARG A 41 -22.93 2.68 -0.33
C ARG A 41 -22.11 1.92 -1.37
N ASP A 42 -20.93 2.41 -1.70
CA ASP A 42 -20.09 1.83 -2.75
C ASP A 42 -19.48 0.50 -2.30
N TYR A 43 -19.15 0.38 -1.01
CA TYR A 43 -18.76 -0.89 -0.41
C TYR A 43 -19.86 -1.95 -0.51
N TYR A 44 -21.10 -1.62 -0.13
CA TYR A 44 -22.22 -2.54 -0.25
C TYR A 44 -22.58 -2.87 -1.70
N ASN A 45 -22.15 -2.05 -2.66
CA ASN A 45 -22.22 -2.33 -4.10
C ASN A 45 -21.02 -3.14 -4.63
N GLY A 46 -20.10 -3.59 -3.76
CA GLY A 46 -18.97 -4.44 -4.10
C GLY A 46 -17.66 -3.70 -4.39
N THR A 47 -17.55 -2.40 -4.11
CA THR A 47 -16.31 -1.64 -4.33
C THR A 47 -15.36 -1.75 -3.14
N ILE A 48 -14.07 -1.94 -3.40
CA ILE A 48 -13.05 -2.08 -2.36
C ILE A 48 -12.33 -0.74 -2.13
N GLY A 49 -12.21 -0.36 -0.86
CA GLY A 49 -11.44 0.80 -0.43
C GLY A 49 -9.94 0.51 -0.40
N GLY A 50 -9.14 1.48 -0.85
CA GLY A 50 -7.68 1.38 -0.87
C GLY A 50 -6.99 2.64 -0.35
N ALA A 51 -5.78 2.48 0.18
CA ALA A 51 -4.84 3.55 0.46
C ALA A 51 -3.45 3.15 0.00
N TYR A 52 -2.69 4.10 -0.50
CA TYR A 52 -1.40 3.82 -1.11
C TYR A 52 -0.41 4.94 -0.91
N ALA A 53 0.77 4.56 -0.41
CA ALA A 53 1.83 5.46 -0.02
C ALA A 53 3.12 5.13 -0.76
N THR A 54 3.89 6.17 -1.04
CA THR A 54 5.25 6.05 -1.58
C THR A 54 6.22 6.61 -0.56
N PHE A 55 7.21 5.82 -0.22
CA PHE A 55 8.24 6.14 0.77
C PHE A 55 9.62 6.14 0.13
N LEU A 56 10.50 7.01 0.61
CA LEU A 56 11.94 6.73 0.55
C LEU A 56 12.27 5.64 1.58
N CYS A 57 13.22 4.79 1.26
CA CYS A 57 13.71 3.75 2.17
C CYS A 57 15.21 3.52 2.01
N HIS A 58 15.82 2.82 2.97
CA HIS A 58 17.17 2.27 2.83
C HIS A 58 17.22 0.83 3.32
N ASN A 59 18.22 0.08 2.86
CA ASN A 59 18.47 -1.26 3.35
C ASN A 59 18.83 -1.19 4.85
N PHE A 60 18.29 -2.12 5.64
CA PHE A 60 18.49 -2.15 7.09
C PHE A 60 19.96 -2.38 7.48
N VAL A 61 20.70 -3.18 6.70
CA VAL A 61 22.11 -3.50 6.94
C VAL A 61 23.03 -2.39 6.41
N ASP A 62 22.71 -1.85 5.22
CA ASP A 62 23.50 -0.80 4.57
C ASP A 62 22.64 0.42 4.20
N SER A 63 22.71 1.46 5.03
CA SER A 63 21.96 2.71 4.81
C SER A 63 22.34 3.50 3.56
N THR A 64 23.45 3.16 2.90
CA THR A 64 23.85 3.77 1.62
C THR A 64 23.04 3.21 0.46
N GLN A 65 22.53 1.98 0.58
CA GLN A 65 21.58 1.40 -0.36
C GLN A 65 20.20 2.01 -0.13
N ARG A 66 19.79 2.88 -1.04
CA ARG A 66 18.53 3.63 -0.97
C ARG A 66 17.56 3.17 -2.05
N GLY A 67 16.28 3.30 -1.75
CA GLY A 67 15.22 2.93 -2.66
C GLY A 67 13.97 3.78 -2.51
N VAL A 68 13.01 3.49 -3.38
CA VAL A 68 11.64 3.98 -3.30
C VAL A 68 10.75 2.77 -3.09
N MET A 69 9.92 2.80 -2.05
CA MET A 69 8.97 1.74 -1.75
C MET A 69 7.56 2.24 -1.88
N LYS A 70 6.75 1.54 -2.69
CA LYS A 70 5.32 1.79 -2.78
C LYS A 70 4.57 0.73 -1.99
N ILE A 71 3.71 1.16 -1.08
CA ILE A 71 2.94 0.31 -0.19
C ILE A 71 1.46 0.49 -0.50
N PHE A 72 0.77 -0.63 -0.68
CA PHE A 72 -0.66 -0.69 -0.92
C PHE A 72 -1.37 -1.31 0.28
N LYS A 73 -2.49 -0.73 0.71
CA LYS A 73 -3.26 -1.17 1.87
C LYS A 73 -4.75 -1.14 1.54
N GLN A 74 -5.48 -2.21 1.84
CA GLN A 74 -6.95 -2.16 1.82
C GLN A 74 -7.44 -1.41 3.05
N VAL A 75 -8.40 -0.51 2.84
CA VAL A 75 -9.00 0.30 3.91
C VAL A 75 -10.50 0.06 3.96
N PRO A 76 -11.08 -0.13 5.16
CA PRO A 76 -12.52 -0.16 5.34
C PRO A 76 -13.20 1.10 4.79
N PHE A 77 -14.47 0.99 4.43
CA PHE A 77 -15.26 2.14 3.99
C PHE A 77 -15.34 3.21 5.09
N GLU A 78 -15.49 4.47 4.68
CA GLU A 78 -15.57 5.61 5.59
C GLU A 78 -16.79 5.53 6.53
N GLY A 79 -16.56 5.77 7.82
CA GLY A 79 -17.58 5.68 8.87
C GLY A 79 -17.55 4.36 9.63
N SER A 80 -16.79 3.36 9.16
CA SER A 80 -16.62 2.07 9.83
C SER A 80 -15.59 2.11 10.98
N GLU A 81 -14.99 3.26 11.25
CA GLU A 81 -14.08 3.49 12.39
C GLU A 81 -14.79 3.20 13.73
N ASN A 82 -16.10 3.44 13.79
CA ASN A 82 -16.96 3.16 14.94
C ASN A 82 -17.43 1.70 15.04
N ALA A 83 -17.16 0.87 14.01
CA ALA A 83 -17.53 -0.54 14.00
C ALA A 83 -16.57 -1.38 14.87
N THR A 84 -16.90 -2.66 15.09
CA THR A 84 -15.97 -3.58 15.76
C THR A 84 -14.77 -3.91 14.87
N ILE A 85 -13.67 -4.37 15.48
CA ILE A 85 -12.48 -4.83 14.75
C ILE A 85 -12.86 -5.96 13.78
N GLN A 86 -13.74 -6.87 14.19
CA GLN A 86 -14.23 -7.98 13.37
C GLN A 86 -15.02 -7.46 12.16
N GLN A 87 -15.90 -6.48 12.36
CA GLN A 87 -16.68 -5.88 11.27
C GLN A 87 -15.80 -5.15 10.26
N ARG A 88 -14.76 -4.43 10.72
CA ARG A 88 -13.78 -3.81 9.81
C ARG A 88 -12.92 -4.86 9.09
N GLY A 89 -12.48 -5.88 9.81
CA GLY A 89 -11.67 -6.97 9.24
C GLY A 89 -12.42 -7.76 8.16
N ALA A 90 -13.74 -7.92 8.31
CA ALA A 90 -14.61 -8.58 7.33
C ALA A 90 -14.72 -7.83 5.99
N GLN A 91 -14.28 -6.56 5.91
CA GLN A 91 -14.26 -5.79 4.66
C GLN A 91 -13.02 -6.07 3.81
N ALA A 92 -12.03 -6.78 4.34
CA ALA A 92 -10.87 -7.20 3.57
C ALA A 92 -11.29 -8.20 2.48
N SER A 93 -10.74 -8.01 1.29
CA SER A 93 -11.01 -8.81 0.10
C SER A 93 -9.74 -9.45 -0.44
N GLN A 94 -9.88 -10.52 -1.23
CA GLN A 94 -8.80 -11.05 -2.06
C GLN A 94 -8.58 -10.22 -3.33
N GLU A 95 -9.53 -9.35 -3.67
CA GLU A 95 -9.45 -8.43 -4.80
C GLU A 95 -8.76 -7.12 -4.39
N LEU A 96 -8.20 -6.42 -5.38
CA LEU A 96 -7.54 -5.14 -5.21
C LEU A 96 -8.37 -4.06 -5.90
N ASP A 97 -8.33 -2.84 -5.36
CA ASP A 97 -8.99 -1.71 -6.02
C ASP A 97 -8.36 -1.44 -7.41
N TYR A 98 -9.11 -0.70 -8.22
CA TYR A 98 -8.73 -0.37 -9.60
C TYR A 98 -7.36 0.34 -9.69
N PHE A 99 -7.08 1.28 -8.79
CA PHE A 99 -5.83 2.05 -8.80
C PHE A 99 -4.63 1.19 -8.41
N ILE A 100 -4.75 0.30 -7.43
CA ILE A 100 -3.69 -0.66 -7.11
C ILE A 100 -3.44 -1.57 -8.32
N THR A 101 -4.51 -2.15 -8.86
CA THR A 101 -4.42 -3.08 -10.00
C THR A 101 -3.77 -2.44 -11.22
N SER A 102 -4.14 -1.20 -11.54
CA SER A 102 -3.57 -0.42 -12.65
C SER A 102 -2.05 -0.24 -12.49
N GLN A 103 -1.59 0.07 -11.28
CA GLN A 103 -0.17 0.29 -11.00
C GLN A 103 0.64 -1.02 -11.04
N LEU A 104 0.09 -2.12 -10.54
CA LEU A 104 0.72 -3.44 -10.67
C LEU A 104 0.81 -3.88 -12.12
N ARG A 105 -0.22 -3.62 -12.94
CA ARG A 105 -0.19 -3.87 -14.39
C ARG A 105 0.92 -3.05 -15.06
N ALA A 106 1.02 -1.76 -14.76
CA ALA A 106 2.07 -0.90 -15.29
C ALA A 106 3.46 -1.41 -14.91
N LEU A 107 3.67 -1.80 -13.64
CA LEU A 107 4.93 -2.39 -13.18
C LEU A 107 5.24 -3.66 -13.97
N ASN A 108 4.29 -4.60 -14.07
CA ASN A 108 4.48 -5.84 -14.81
C ASN A 108 4.81 -5.60 -16.28
N THR A 109 4.14 -4.64 -16.94
CA THR A 109 4.48 -4.27 -18.31
C THR A 109 5.91 -3.77 -18.42
N LEU A 110 6.35 -2.90 -17.51
CA LEU A 110 7.71 -2.35 -17.55
C LEU A 110 8.79 -3.39 -17.22
N THR A 111 8.52 -4.33 -16.31
CA THR A 111 9.50 -5.33 -15.87
C THR A 111 9.55 -6.56 -16.76
N GLN A 112 8.43 -6.96 -17.39
CA GLN A 112 8.40 -8.04 -18.37
C GLN A 112 9.03 -7.65 -19.71
N ILE A 113 9.12 -6.34 -20.01
CA ILE A 113 9.72 -5.85 -21.26
C ILE A 113 11.24 -5.69 -21.16
N SER A 114 11.87 -5.78 -19.98
CA SER A 114 13.33 -5.65 -19.86
C SER A 114 14.06 -6.71 -20.69
N PRO A 115 14.73 -6.34 -21.81
CA PRO A 115 15.72 -7.20 -22.42
C PRO A 115 16.91 -7.20 -21.45
N THR A 116 17.44 -8.38 -21.17
CA THR A 116 18.79 -8.55 -20.61
C THR A 116 19.74 -7.59 -21.30
N ARG A 117 20.28 -6.63 -20.54
CA ARG A 117 21.44 -5.83 -20.91
C ARG A 117 22.62 -6.26 -20.05
#